data_AF-A0A1T8V8I9-F1
#
_entry.id   AF-A0A1T8V8I9-F1
#
_cell.length_a   1.000
_cell.length_b   1.000
_cell.length_c   1.000
_cell.angle_alpha   90.00
_cell.angle_beta   90.00
_cell.angle_gamma   90.00
#
_symmetry.space_group_name_H-M   'P 1'
#
loop_
_entity.id
_entity.type
_entity.pdbx_description
1 polymer ?
#
loop_
_entity_poly.entity_id
_entity_poly.type
_entity_poly.pdbx_seq_one_letter_code
_entity_poly.pdbx_strand_id
1 'polypeptide(L)'
;MTLHKVTICDHWHWLLWDEKLTHLPCRADEDYQAGDCIVFEGRPWREWNITHVLNSASMPGIAEGYVVLSLEHPEKTLRERDYAARAERIENYRRSNAALRGVITRLRNQISMREHREMVGR
;
A
#
# COMPACT_ATOMS: atom_id res chain seq x y z
N MET A 1 -9.53 21.79 12.95
CA MET A 1 -9.80 20.35 12.87
C MET A 1 -11.29 20.15 13.05
N THR A 2 -11.97 20.11 11.92
CA THR A 2 -13.41 19.89 11.76
C THR A 2 -13.61 18.47 11.20
N LEU A 3 -14.73 17.84 11.56
CA LEU A 3 -15.12 16.55 11.01
C LEU A 3 -16.28 16.75 10.02
N HIS A 4 -16.03 16.44 8.75
CA HIS A 4 -17.01 16.55 7.68
C HIS A 4 -17.65 15.19 7.39
N LYS A 5 -18.96 15.19 7.10
CA LYS A 5 -19.69 13.99 6.69
C LYS A 5 -19.94 14.05 5.19
N VAL A 6 -19.38 13.10 4.46
CA VAL A 6 -19.41 13.11 3.00
C VAL A 6 -20.11 11.86 2.47
N THR A 7 -21.04 12.04 1.54
CA THR A 7 -21.63 10.93 0.80
C THR A 7 -20.67 10.44 -0.28
N ILE A 8 -20.47 9.14 -0.38
CA ILE A 8 -19.67 8.51 -1.44
C ILE A 8 -20.35 7.23 -1.91
N CYS A 9 -20.28 6.93 -3.21
CA CYS A 9 -20.76 5.65 -3.70
C CYS A 9 -19.71 4.55 -3.50
N ASP A 10 -20.17 3.30 -3.46
CA ASP A 10 -19.32 2.14 -3.16
C ASP A 10 -18.13 2.01 -4.11
N HIS A 11 -18.32 2.28 -5.41
CA HIS A 11 -17.25 2.18 -6.39
C HIS A 11 -16.04 3.07 -6.03
N TRP A 12 -16.29 4.37 -5.80
CA TRP A 12 -15.24 5.32 -5.45
C TRP A 12 -14.66 5.07 -4.07
N HIS A 13 -15.50 4.68 -3.11
CA HIS A 13 -15.04 4.30 -1.78
C HIS A 13 -14.04 3.15 -1.84
N TRP A 14 -14.32 2.09 -2.61
CA TRP A 14 -13.39 0.97 -2.74
C TRP A 14 -12.09 1.35 -3.44
N LEU A 15 -12.12 2.26 -4.42
CA LEU A 15 -10.89 2.77 -5.04
C LEU A 15 -10.03 3.56 -4.05
N LEU A 16 -10.65 4.38 -3.18
CA LEU A 16 -9.94 5.06 -2.08
C LEU A 16 -9.39 4.04 -1.07
N TRP A 17 -10.21 3.07 -0.64
CA TRP A 17 -9.84 2.05 0.33
C TRP A 17 -8.65 1.18 -0.13
N ASP A 18 -8.65 0.82 -1.40
CA ASP A 18 -7.56 0.07 -2.02
C ASP A 18 -6.32 0.94 -2.34
N GLU A 19 -6.33 2.24 -2.00
CA GLU A 19 -5.29 3.23 -2.35
C GLU A 19 -5.03 3.37 -3.86
N LYS A 20 -5.94 2.88 -4.71
CA LYS A 20 -5.90 3.12 -6.17
C LYS A 20 -6.22 4.57 -6.51
N LEU A 21 -6.98 5.21 -5.63
CA LEU A 21 -7.27 6.63 -5.63
C LEU A 21 -6.85 7.20 -4.27
N THR A 22 -6.28 8.39 -4.26
CA THR A 22 -5.83 9.07 -3.04
C THR A 22 -6.47 10.45 -2.86
N HIS A 23 -7.38 10.81 -3.76
CA HIS A 23 -8.03 12.11 -3.76
C HIS A 23 -9.52 11.99 -4.06
N LEU A 24 -10.30 12.91 -3.53
CA LEU A 24 -11.75 12.96 -3.68
C LEU A 24 -12.16 14.33 -4.22
N PRO A 25 -12.66 14.41 -5.45
CA PRO A 25 -13.33 15.61 -5.96
C PRO A 25 -14.69 15.78 -5.25
N CYS A 26 -14.95 16.96 -4.72
CA CYS A 26 -16.23 17.32 -4.12
C CYS A 26 -16.60 18.78 -4.42
N ARG A 27 -17.84 19.15 -4.11
CA ARG A 27 -18.24 20.56 -4.17
C ARG A 27 -17.53 21.34 -3.07
N ALA A 28 -17.29 22.62 -3.32
CA ALA A 28 -16.77 23.57 -2.34
C ALA A 28 -17.92 24.16 -1.50
N ASP A 29 -18.82 23.30 -1.01
CA ASP A 29 -19.98 23.68 -0.20
C ASP A 29 -19.65 23.82 1.29
N GLU A 30 -18.61 23.12 1.74
CA GLU A 30 -18.03 23.27 3.06
C GLU A 30 -16.62 23.86 3.00
N ASP A 31 -16.20 24.49 4.10
CA ASP A 31 -14.86 25.08 4.22
C ASP A 31 -13.83 24.01 4.61
N TYR A 32 -13.55 23.10 3.69
CA TYR A 32 -12.57 22.04 3.89
C TYR A 32 -11.16 22.62 4.03
N GLN A 33 -10.45 22.26 5.11
CA GLN A 33 -9.07 22.67 5.33
C GLN A 33 -8.13 21.47 5.47
N ALA A 34 -6.85 21.68 5.18
CA ALA A 34 -5.83 20.68 5.49
C ALA A 34 -5.74 20.48 7.01
N GLY A 35 -5.71 19.23 7.45
CA GLY A 35 -5.80 18.85 8.86
C GLY A 35 -7.22 18.63 9.37
N ASP A 36 -8.25 18.82 8.55
CA ASP A 36 -9.60 18.36 8.86
C ASP A 36 -9.78 16.87 8.55
N CYS A 37 -10.84 16.28 9.08
CA CYS A 37 -11.17 14.87 8.91
C CYS A 37 -12.46 14.71 8.12
N ILE A 38 -12.57 13.65 7.32
CA ILE A 38 -13.82 13.24 6.70
C ILE A 38 -14.23 11.85 7.18
N VAL A 39 -15.53 11.64 7.33
CA VAL A 39 -16.15 10.32 7.45
C VAL A 39 -17.16 10.15 6.35
N PHE A 40 -17.20 8.94 5.79
CA PHE A 40 -18.18 8.61 4.77
C PHE A 40 -19.50 8.18 5.41
N GLU A 41 -20.61 8.73 4.92
CA GLU A 41 -21.93 8.33 5.39
C GLU A 41 -22.17 6.82 5.20
N GLY A 42 -22.79 6.18 6.20
CA GLY A 42 -22.94 4.72 6.25
C GLY A 42 -21.65 3.96 6.61
N ARG A 43 -20.52 4.65 6.74
CA ARG A 43 -19.19 4.08 7.08
C ARG A 43 -18.48 4.93 8.17
N PRO A 44 -19.14 5.25 9.30
CA PRO A 44 -18.67 6.27 10.25
C PRO A 44 -17.42 5.87 11.06
N TRP A 45 -16.98 4.62 10.97
CA TRP A 45 -15.90 4.06 11.82
C TRP A 45 -14.49 4.39 11.32
N ARG A 46 -14.34 5.19 10.26
CA ARG A 46 -13.09 5.36 9.53
C ARG A 46 -12.92 6.82 9.11
N GLU A 47 -12.24 7.58 9.96
CA GLU A 47 -11.88 8.97 9.70
C GLU A 47 -10.67 9.02 8.75
N TRP A 48 -10.79 9.82 7.69
CA TRP A 48 -9.72 10.09 6.75
C TRP A 48 -9.22 11.51 6.97
N ASN A 49 -7.90 11.69 7.06
CA ASN A 49 -7.34 13.02 7.21
C ASN A 49 -7.22 13.70 5.84
N ILE A 50 -7.68 14.93 5.74
CA ILE A 50 -7.42 15.79 4.59
C ILE A 50 -5.98 16.31 4.71
N THR A 51 -5.13 15.93 3.79
CA THR A 51 -3.73 16.37 3.75
C THR A 51 -3.55 17.65 2.93
N HIS A 52 -4.33 17.79 1.85
CA HIS A 52 -4.27 18.93 0.94
C HIS A 52 -5.66 19.21 0.38
N VAL A 53 -5.94 20.48 0.12
CA VAL A 53 -7.15 20.94 -0.55
C VAL A 53 -6.74 21.72 -1.80
N LEU A 54 -7.13 21.23 -2.97
CA LEU A 54 -6.85 21.85 -4.25
C LEU A 54 -8.13 22.47 -4.79
N ASN A 55 -8.05 23.69 -5.32
CA ASN A 55 -9.18 24.42 -5.87
C ASN A 55 -8.81 24.97 -7.27
N SER A 56 -9.75 25.63 -7.93
CA SER A 56 -9.54 26.20 -9.26
C SER A 56 -8.40 27.25 -9.31
N ALA A 57 -8.08 27.89 -8.18
CA ALA A 57 -6.98 28.85 -8.10
C ALA A 57 -5.61 28.16 -7.96
N SER A 58 -5.54 27.00 -7.30
CA SER A 58 -4.29 26.28 -7.06
C SER A 58 -3.98 25.19 -8.09
N MET A 59 -4.98 24.68 -8.81
CA MET A 59 -4.79 23.63 -9.82
C MET A 59 -5.65 23.88 -11.07
N PRO A 60 -5.00 24.11 -12.23
CA PRO A 60 -5.70 24.20 -13.51
C PRO A 60 -6.48 22.92 -13.80
N GLY A 61 -7.72 23.07 -14.29
CA GLY A 61 -8.61 21.95 -14.63
C GLY A 61 -9.64 21.60 -13.56
N ILE A 62 -9.58 22.22 -12.37
CA ILE A 62 -10.67 22.16 -11.39
C ILE A 62 -11.72 23.21 -11.75
N ALA A 63 -12.98 22.76 -11.89
CA ALA A 63 -14.11 23.66 -12.14
C ALA A 63 -14.38 24.57 -10.94
N GLU A 64 -14.83 25.80 -11.18
CA GLU A 64 -15.26 26.71 -10.11
C GLU A 64 -16.38 26.06 -9.27
N GLY A 65 -16.31 26.25 -7.96
CA GLY A 65 -17.23 25.62 -7.01
C GLY A 65 -16.92 24.14 -6.68
N TYR A 66 -15.80 23.62 -7.15
CA TYR A 66 -15.28 22.29 -6.79
C TYR A 66 -13.90 22.39 -6.13
N VAL A 67 -13.62 21.41 -5.28
CA VAL A 67 -12.30 21.16 -4.69
C VAL A 67 -11.93 19.69 -4.84
N VAL A 68 -10.63 19.42 -4.77
CA VAL A 68 -10.09 18.07 -4.69
C VAL A 68 -9.38 17.92 -3.36
N LEU A 69 -9.85 16.97 -2.55
CA LEU A 69 -9.31 16.65 -1.24
C LEU A 69 -8.31 15.51 -1.37
N SER A 70 -7.06 15.72 -1.00
CA SER A 70 -6.09 14.62 -0.89
C SER A 70 -6.25 13.96 0.47
N LEU A 71 -6.52 12.66 0.48
CA LEU A 71 -6.90 11.93 1.68
C LEU A 71 -5.79 10.97 2.13
N GLU A 72 -5.53 10.94 3.43
CA GLU A 72 -4.68 9.93 4.05
C GLU A 72 -5.52 8.74 4.54
N HIS A 73 -5.07 7.54 4.18
CA HIS A 73 -5.75 6.30 4.55
C HIS A 73 -5.71 6.09 6.09
N PRO A 74 -6.84 5.76 6.75
CA PRO A 74 -6.91 5.60 8.20
C PRO A 74 -5.94 4.54 8.75
N GLU A 75 -5.70 3.48 7.96
CA GLU A 75 -4.80 2.38 8.34
C GLU A 75 -3.37 2.53 7.79
N LYS A 76 -2.97 3.71 7.30
CA LYS A 76 -1.65 3.89 6.66
C LYS A 76 -0.50 3.40 7.55
N THR A 77 -0.48 3.76 8.82
CA THR A 77 0.57 3.34 9.77
C THR A 77 0.61 1.82 9.97
N LEU A 78 -0.55 1.15 9.95
CA LEU A 78 -0.63 -0.31 10.05
C LEU A 78 -0.13 -0.96 8.76
N ARG A 79 -0.56 -0.46 7.60
CA ARG A 79 -0.12 -0.95 6.29
C ARG A 79 1.39 -0.80 6.10
N GLU A 80 1.96 0.34 6.47
CA GLU A 80 3.42 0.57 6.40
C GLU A 80 4.20 -0.46 7.24
N ARG A 81 3.71 -0.77 8.45
CA ARG A 81 4.30 -1.81 9.31
C ARG A 81 4.18 -3.20 8.68
N ASP A 82 3.04 -3.54 8.11
CA ASP A 82 2.81 -4.82 7.45
C ASP A 82 3.67 -4.99 6.19
N TYR A 83 3.83 -3.92 5.40
CA TYR A 83 4.73 -3.89 4.25
C TYR A 83 6.19 -4.11 4.67
N ALA A 84 6.64 -3.43 5.73
CA ALA A 84 7.99 -3.62 6.27
C ALA A 84 8.20 -5.07 6.76
N ALA A 85 7.25 -5.61 7.54
CA ALA A 85 7.30 -6.99 8.02
C ALA A 85 7.24 -8.03 6.89
N ARG A 86 6.54 -7.72 5.80
CA ARG A 86 6.49 -8.57 4.60
C ARG A 86 7.81 -8.54 3.84
N ALA A 87 8.42 -7.37 3.67
CA ALA A 87 9.72 -7.23 3.04
C ALA A 87 10.81 -8.03 3.80
N GLU A 88 10.81 -7.93 5.13
CA GLU A 88 11.72 -8.70 5.99
C GLU A 88 11.52 -10.21 5.82
N ARG A 89 10.27 -10.70 5.82
CA ARG A 89 9.98 -12.12 5.58
C ARG A 89 10.46 -12.60 4.23
N ILE A 90 10.23 -11.82 3.16
CA ILE A 90 10.68 -12.16 1.80
C ILE A 90 12.21 -12.26 1.76
N GLU A 91 12.91 -11.33 2.41
CA GLU A 91 14.37 -11.34 2.46
C GLU A 91 14.90 -12.55 3.26
N ASN A 92 14.27 -12.89 4.38
CA ASN A 92 14.62 -14.10 5.13
C ASN A 92 14.42 -15.38 4.30
N TYR A 93 13.31 -15.48 3.55
CA TYR A 93 13.09 -16.61 2.63
C TYR A 93 14.13 -16.65 1.50
N ARG A 94 14.54 -15.50 0.98
CA ARG A 94 15.61 -15.43 -0.04
C ARG A 94 16.92 -15.96 0.49
N ARG A 95 17.34 -15.54 1.69
CA ARG A 95 18.58 -16.04 2.33
C ARG A 95 18.52 -17.53 2.61
N SER A 96 17.41 -18.01 3.16
CA SER A 96 17.21 -19.44 3.43
C SER A 96 17.28 -20.27 2.15
N ASN A 97 16.60 -19.84 1.08
CA ASN A 97 16.64 -20.52 -0.21
C ASN A 97 18.04 -20.50 -0.85
N ALA A 98 18.81 -19.42 -0.69
CA ALA A 98 20.19 -19.36 -1.15
C ALA A 98 21.08 -20.39 -0.42
N ALA A 99 20.93 -20.50 0.91
CA ALA A 99 21.64 -21.49 1.70
C ALA A 99 21.29 -22.93 1.30
N LEU A 100 19.99 -23.22 1.11
CA LEU A 100 19.51 -24.53 0.66
C LEU A 100 20.05 -24.90 -0.73
N ARG A 101 20.07 -23.95 -1.68
CA ARG A 101 20.69 -24.16 -2.99
C ARG A 101 22.17 -24.52 -2.87
N GLY A 102 22.91 -23.83 -1.99
CA GLY A 102 24.31 -24.14 -1.72
C GLY A 102 24.53 -25.53 -1.10
N VAL A 103 23.62 -25.98 -0.24
CA VAL A 103 23.65 -27.35 0.32
C VAL A 103 23.34 -28.39 -0.76
N ILE A 104 22.28 -28.18 -1.56
CA ILE A 104 21.90 -29.07 -2.67
C ILE A 104 23.06 -29.25 -3.65
N THR A 105 23.71 -28.15 -4.05
CA THR A 105 24.86 -28.21 -4.97
C THR A 105 26.01 -29.02 -4.37
N ARG A 106 26.35 -28.81 -3.10
CA ARG A 106 27.42 -29.58 -2.43
C ARG A 106 27.09 -31.07 -2.36
N LEU A 107 25.87 -31.43 -1.96
CA LEU A 107 25.43 -32.83 -1.90
C LEU A 107 25.46 -33.48 -3.27
N ARG A 108 25.02 -32.79 -4.32
CA ARG A 108 25.07 -33.28 -5.70
C ARG A 108 26.50 -33.56 -6.16
N ASN A 109 27.43 -32.65 -5.86
CA ASN A 109 28.84 -32.83 -6.19
C ASN A 109 29.47 -34.01 -5.43
N GLN A 110 29.10 -34.21 -4.16
CA GLN A 110 29.57 -35.35 -3.38
C GLN A 110 29.09 -36.69 -3.95
N ILE A 111 27.81 -36.78 -4.32
CA ILE A 111 27.24 -37.98 -4.95
C ILE A 111 27.95 -38.25 -6.29
N SER A 112 28.08 -37.25 -7.16
CA SER A 112 28.74 -37.42 -8.45
C SER A 112 30.20 -37.85 -8.33
N MET A 113 30.96 -37.27 -7.39
CA MET A 113 32.35 -37.65 -7.14
C MET A 113 32.47 -39.07 -6.58
N ARG A 114 31.50 -39.51 -5.78
CA ARG A 114 31.44 -40.89 -5.28
C ARG A 114 31.18 -41.88 -6.42
N GLU A 115 30.17 -41.62 -7.25
CA GLU A 115 29.85 -42.44 -8.42
C GLU A 115 31.04 -42.54 -9.40
N HIS A 116 31.74 -41.44 -9.65
CA HIS A 116 32.94 -41.42 -10.49
C HIS A 116 34.08 -42.28 -9.90
N ARG A 117 34.30 -42.24 -8.59
CA ARG A 117 35.32 -43.09 -7.94
C ARG A 117 34.99 -44.57 -8.01
N GLU A 118 33.72 -44.93 -7.85
CA GLU A 118 33.25 -46.31 -7.94
C GLU A 118 33.36 -46.86 -9.38
N MET A 119 33.26 -45.99 -10.40
CA MET A 119 33.40 -46.35 -11.82
C MET A 119 34.87 -46.50 -12.28
N VAL A 120 35.79 -45.69 -11.77
CA VAL A 120 37.23 -45.72 -12.13
C VAL A 120 38.03 -46.74 -11.29
N GLY A 121 37.49 -47.15 -10.14
CA GLY A 121 38.08 -48.20 -9.29
C GLY A 121 37.76 -49.64 -9.69
N ARG A 122 37.04 -49.85 -10.81
CA ARG A 122 36.83 -51.14 -11.47
C ARG A 122 37.68 -51.22 -12.73
#